data_AF-A0A9P5WDS4-F1
#
_entry.id   AF-A0A9P5WDS4-F1
#
_cell.length_a   1.000
_cell.length_b   1.000
_cell.length_c   1.000
_cell.angle_alpha   90.00
_cell.angle_beta   90.00
_cell.angle_gamma   90.00
#
_symmetry.space_group_name_H-M   'P 1'
#
loop_
_entity.id
_entity.type
_entity.pdbx_description
1 polymer ?
#
loop_
_entity_poly.entity_id
_entity_poly.type
_entity_poly.pdbx_seq_one_letter_code
_entity_poly.pdbx_strand_id
1 'polypeptide(L)'
;SPESKIRIDVYSTHNTPIRYYYSNVTNPDTAHRKLASWLKKLGDETRARFYIDGNPTMEKRQIHVDRHQSRQKALVEAAATIIKLEDRLVAKLRIHKRHVTDAYKNLSQPFRWSIEHRSSFVKYMRNEGHDTVLCPTG
;
A
#
# COMPACT_ATOMS: atom_id res chain seq x y z
N SER A 1 -28.54 -17.74 15.82
CA SER A 1 -27.74 -16.50 15.90
C SER A 1 -27.32 -16.09 14.52
N PRO A 2 -27.35 -14.80 14.14
CA PRO A 2 -26.65 -14.40 12.92
C PRO A 2 -25.18 -14.72 13.16
N GLU A 3 -24.58 -15.53 12.28
CA GLU A 3 -23.16 -15.86 12.35
C GLU A 3 -22.37 -14.55 12.44
N SER A 4 -21.52 -14.43 13.46
CA SER A 4 -20.72 -13.24 13.65
C SER A 4 -19.74 -13.12 12.48
N LYS A 5 -19.88 -12.07 11.66
CA LYS A 5 -18.95 -11.80 10.55
C LYS A 5 -17.51 -11.68 11.05
N ILE A 6 -16.58 -12.23 10.28
CA ILE A 6 -15.14 -12.06 10.46
C ILE A 6 -14.79 -10.59 10.18
N ARG A 7 -14.02 -9.97 11.09
CA ARG A 7 -13.56 -8.58 10.93
C ARG A 7 -12.13 -8.58 10.41
N ILE A 8 -11.89 -7.93 9.29
CA ILE A 8 -10.58 -7.92 8.63
C ILE A 8 -10.06 -6.50 8.59
N ASP A 9 -8.98 -6.23 9.32
CA ASP A 9 -8.16 -5.03 9.12
C ASP A 9 -7.29 -5.23 7.88
N VAL A 10 -7.67 -4.60 6.78
CA VAL A 10 -7.06 -4.81 5.48
C VAL A 10 -5.63 -4.27 5.44
N TYR A 11 -5.35 -3.13 6.08
CA TYR A 11 -4.02 -2.54 5.93
C TYR A 11 -2.95 -3.35 6.68
N SER A 12 -3.24 -3.77 7.92
CA SER A 12 -2.28 -4.56 8.70
C SER A 12 -2.06 -5.96 8.13
N THR A 13 -3.09 -6.58 7.57
CA THR A 13 -3.01 -7.96 7.05
C THR A 13 -2.59 -8.04 5.58
N HIS A 14 -2.76 -6.97 4.79
CA HIS A 14 -2.56 -6.99 3.32
C HIS A 14 -1.63 -5.90 2.79
N ASN A 15 -0.78 -5.32 3.63
CA ASN A 15 0.16 -4.28 3.20
C ASN A 15 1.02 -4.69 1.98
N THR A 16 1.44 -5.95 1.89
CA THR A 16 2.25 -6.43 0.75
C THR A 16 1.49 -6.40 -0.58
N PRO A 17 0.30 -7.04 -0.71
CA PRO A 17 -0.56 -6.88 -1.90
C PRO A 17 -0.91 -5.43 -2.22
N ILE A 18 -1.27 -4.64 -1.20
CA ILE A 18 -1.60 -3.21 -1.37
C ILE A 18 -0.42 -2.49 -1.99
N ARG A 19 0.78 -2.60 -1.42
CA ARG A 19 2.00 -2.00 -1.96
C ARG A 19 2.23 -2.46 -3.39
N TYR A 20 2.16 -3.75 -3.68
CA TYR A 20 2.43 -4.27 -5.02
C TYR A 20 1.45 -3.71 -6.07
N TYR A 21 0.14 -3.68 -5.76
CA TYR A 21 -0.86 -3.19 -6.70
C TYR A 21 -0.91 -1.66 -6.82
N TYR A 22 -0.57 -0.94 -5.75
CA TYR A 22 -0.67 0.53 -5.69
C TYR A 22 0.63 1.30 -5.95
N SER A 23 1.79 0.64 -6.00
CA SER A 23 3.07 1.35 -6.22
C SER A 23 3.30 1.79 -7.67
N ASN A 24 2.65 1.16 -8.65
CA ASN A 24 2.93 1.36 -10.08
C ASN A 24 1.66 1.62 -10.92
N VAL A 25 0.63 2.22 -10.32
CA VAL A 25 -0.68 2.30 -10.99
C VAL A 25 -0.78 3.52 -11.91
N THR A 26 -0.94 3.25 -13.20
CA THR A 26 -1.46 4.22 -14.17
C THR A 26 -3.00 4.33 -14.08
N ASN A 27 -3.67 3.26 -13.63
CA ASN A 27 -5.13 3.19 -13.49
C ASN A 27 -5.56 2.54 -12.14
N PRO A 28 -6.09 3.33 -11.19
CA PRO A 28 -6.56 2.84 -9.88
C PRO A 28 -7.53 1.65 -9.92
N ASP A 29 -8.39 1.54 -10.94
CA ASP A 29 -9.40 0.48 -11.01
C ASP A 29 -8.79 -0.92 -11.19
N THR A 30 -7.64 -1.00 -11.85
CA THR A 30 -6.90 -2.26 -11.95
C THR A 30 -6.36 -2.68 -10.59
N ALA A 31 -5.88 -1.73 -9.79
CA ALA A 31 -5.44 -2.01 -8.42
C ALA A 31 -6.61 -2.42 -7.52
N HIS A 32 -7.75 -1.72 -7.62
CA HIS A 32 -8.98 -2.07 -6.91
C HIS A 32 -9.39 -3.52 -7.17
N ARG A 33 -9.51 -3.90 -8.44
CA ARG A 33 -9.94 -5.25 -8.85
C ARG A 33 -8.99 -6.34 -8.34
N LYS A 34 -7.67 -6.11 -8.43
CA LYS A 34 -6.66 -7.06 -7.96
C LYS A 34 -6.70 -7.24 -6.44
N LEU A 35 -6.79 -6.15 -5.68
CA LEU A 35 -6.89 -6.21 -4.23
C LEU A 35 -8.20 -6.90 -3.80
N ALA A 36 -9.33 -6.54 -4.42
CA ALA A 36 -10.63 -7.14 -4.14
C ALA A 36 -10.65 -8.64 -4.43
N SER A 37 -10.09 -9.09 -5.56
CA SER A 37 -9.97 -10.52 -5.87
C SER A 37 -9.19 -11.29 -4.80
N TRP A 38 -8.21 -10.66 -4.17
CA TRP A 38 -7.45 -11.26 -3.07
C TRP A 38 -8.26 -11.31 -1.77
N LEU A 39 -8.94 -10.22 -1.41
CA LEU A 39 -9.78 -10.13 -0.21
C LEU A 39 -11.00 -11.06 -0.28
N LYS A 40 -11.61 -11.24 -1.45
CA LYS A 40 -12.73 -12.17 -1.70
C LYS A 40 -12.40 -13.62 -1.32
N LYS A 41 -11.11 -14.01 -1.28
CA LYS A 41 -10.68 -15.34 -0.84
C LYS A 41 -10.81 -15.55 0.68
N LEU A 42 -10.87 -14.47 1.44
CA LEU A 42 -10.96 -14.51 2.91
C LEU A 42 -12.41 -14.54 3.40
N GLY A 43 -13.34 -14.09 2.57
CA GLY A 43 -14.77 -14.10 2.87
C GLY A 43 -15.54 -13.25 1.86
N ASP A 44 -16.80 -13.62 1.69
CA ASP A 44 -17.79 -12.84 0.95
C ASP A 44 -18.49 -11.82 1.88
N GLU A 45 -19.43 -11.06 1.32
CA GLU A 45 -20.22 -10.04 2.01
C GLU A 45 -21.05 -10.58 3.19
N THR A 46 -21.35 -11.88 3.22
CA THR A 46 -22.11 -12.52 4.30
C THR A 46 -21.21 -12.94 5.44
N ARG A 47 -19.94 -13.26 5.16
CA ARG A 47 -18.99 -13.83 6.12
C ARG A 47 -17.95 -12.84 6.65
N ALA A 48 -17.68 -11.76 5.93
CA ALA A 48 -16.62 -10.81 6.29
C ALA A 48 -17.07 -9.34 6.26
N ARG A 49 -16.45 -8.54 7.14
CA ARG A 49 -16.45 -7.09 7.09
C ARG A 49 -15.02 -6.57 6.98
N PHE A 50 -14.76 -5.77 5.96
CA PHE A 50 -13.44 -5.20 5.68
C PHE A 50 -13.31 -3.79 6.26
N TYR A 51 -12.30 -3.57 7.08
CA TYR A 51 -11.97 -2.28 7.68
C TYR A 51 -10.76 -1.69 6.95
N ILE A 52 -10.95 -0.47 6.46
CA ILE A 52 -9.94 0.33 5.77
C ILE A 52 -9.60 1.52 6.67
N ASP A 53 -8.31 1.72 6.96
CA ASP A 53 -7.86 2.85 7.76
C ASP A 53 -8.29 4.19 7.15
N GLY A 54 -8.91 5.04 7.97
CA GLY A 54 -9.22 6.42 7.62
C GLY A 54 -8.05 7.38 7.85
N ASN A 55 -8.37 8.62 8.19
CA ASN A 55 -7.34 9.55 8.64
C ASN A 55 -6.84 9.14 10.03
N PRO A 56 -5.55 9.38 10.33
CA PRO A 56 -5.01 9.08 11.64
C PRO A 56 -5.60 9.97 12.72
N THR A 57 -5.68 9.43 13.92
CA THR A 57 -6.08 10.20 15.11
C THR A 57 -5.03 11.25 15.45
N MET A 58 -5.46 12.29 16.17
CA MET A 58 -4.56 13.36 16.66
C MET A 58 -3.40 12.80 17.52
N GLU A 59 -3.68 11.79 18.34
CA GLU A 59 -2.69 11.10 19.18
C GLU A 59 -1.59 10.40 18.35
N LYS A 60 -1.91 9.96 17.13
CA LYS A 60 -0.97 9.31 16.22
C LYS A 60 -0.26 10.30 15.28
N ARG A 61 -0.47 11.61 15.44
CA ARG A 61 0.11 12.62 14.55
C ARG A 61 1.64 12.53 14.49
N GLN A 62 2.30 12.37 15.63
CA GLN A 62 3.77 12.25 15.68
C GLN A 62 4.26 11.02 14.92
N ILE A 63 3.62 9.86 15.12
CA ILE A 63 3.93 8.62 14.39
C ILE A 63 3.78 8.82 12.87
N HIS A 64 2.80 9.62 12.43
CA HIS A 64 2.61 9.94 11.02
C HIS A 64 3.70 10.86 10.47
N VAL A 65 4.17 11.83 11.27
CA VAL A 65 5.32 12.68 10.94
C VAL A 65 6.57 11.83 10.80
N ASP A 66 6.86 10.96 11.76
CA ASP A 66 8.05 10.09 11.74
C ASP A 66 8.02 9.16 10.52
N ARG A 67 6.86 8.57 10.21
CA ARG A 67 6.67 7.77 9.00
C ARG A 67 6.86 8.60 7.72
N HIS A 68 6.44 9.86 7.71
CA HIS A 68 6.66 10.74 6.57
C HIS A 68 8.15 11.07 6.39
N GLN A 69 8.84 11.44 7.46
CA GLN A 69 10.28 11.69 7.43
C GLN A 69 11.07 10.45 7.00
N SER A 70 10.70 9.26 7.50
CA SER A 70 11.29 7.99 7.08
C SER A 70 11.11 7.73 5.59
N ARG A 71 9.91 7.98 5.04
CA ARG A 71 9.66 7.87 3.59
C ARG A 71 10.49 8.88 2.78
N GLN A 72 10.63 10.11 3.25
CA GLN A 72 11.47 11.12 2.58
C GLN A 72 12.94 10.71 2.56
N LYS A 73 13.46 10.23 3.69
CA LYS A 73 14.82 9.69 3.77
C LYS A 73 15.02 8.53 2.79
N ALA A 74 14.05 7.62 2.71
CA ALA A 74 14.11 6.51 1.76
C ALA A 74 14.09 6.97 0.29
N LEU A 75 13.36 8.04 -0.05
CA LEU A 75 13.39 8.63 -1.40
C LEU A 75 14.78 9.18 -1.75
N VAL A 76 15.42 9.87 -0.82
CA VAL A 76 16.79 10.39 -1.00
C VAL A 76 17.78 9.23 -1.21
N GLU A 77 17.69 8.19 -0.39
CA GLU A 77 18.53 7.00 -0.53
C GLU A 77 18.27 6.24 -1.83
N ALA A 78 17.01 6.16 -2.27
CA ALA A 78 16.64 5.56 -3.56
C ALA A 78 17.24 6.34 -4.73
N ALA A 79 17.12 7.67 -4.73
CA ALA A 79 17.71 8.53 -5.75
C ALA A 79 19.23 8.35 -5.82
N ALA A 80 19.92 8.37 -4.67
CA ALA A 80 21.36 8.14 -4.62
C ALA A 80 21.77 6.75 -5.15
N THR A 81 20.93 5.73 -4.91
CA THR A 81 21.20 4.36 -5.39
C THR A 81 20.98 4.23 -6.90
N ILE A 82 19.98 4.92 -7.44
CA ILE A 82 19.71 5.00 -8.88
C ILE A 82 20.87 5.72 -9.59
N ILE A 83 21.30 6.89 -9.09
CA ILE A 83 22.42 7.64 -9.66
C ILE A 83 23.68 6.76 -9.70
N LYS A 84 24.00 6.04 -8.62
CA LYS A 84 25.12 5.09 -8.60
C LYS A 84 24.99 3.97 -9.63
N LEU A 85 23.77 3.51 -9.92
CA LEU A 85 23.52 2.49 -10.93
C LEU A 85 23.72 3.07 -12.34
N GLU A 86 23.24 4.28 -12.59
CA GLU A 86 23.43 5.04 -13.83
C GLU A 86 24.91 5.31 -14.10
N ASP A 87 25.67 5.79 -13.11
CA ASP A 87 27.11 6.03 -13.21
C ASP A 87 27.87 4.78 -13.65
N ARG A 88 27.50 3.61 -13.11
CA ARG A 88 28.10 2.33 -13.49
C ARG A 88 27.77 1.95 -14.93
N LEU A 89 26.54 2.20 -15.37
CA LEU A 89 26.13 1.94 -16.75
C LEU A 89 26.91 2.81 -17.73
N VAL A 90 27.01 4.11 -17.45
CA VAL A 90 27.78 5.08 -18.25
C VAL A 90 29.26 4.68 -18.32
N ALA A 91 29.85 4.29 -17.18
CA ALA A 91 31.22 3.82 -17.10
C ALA A 91 31.44 2.38 -17.64
N LYS A 92 30.41 1.73 -18.21
CA LYS A 92 30.42 0.36 -18.73
C LYS A 92 30.94 -0.68 -17.70
N LEU A 93 30.72 -0.40 -16.41
CA LEU A 93 31.10 -1.30 -15.34
C LEU A 93 30.10 -2.44 -15.21
N ARG A 94 30.59 -3.62 -14.81
CA ARG A 94 29.73 -4.80 -14.58
C ARG A 94 28.62 -4.49 -13.57
N ILE A 95 27.37 -4.78 -13.93
CA ILE A 95 26.21 -4.67 -13.03
C ILE A 95 25.99 -6.02 -12.35
N HIS A 96 25.93 -6.01 -11.02
CA HIS A 96 25.60 -7.17 -10.21
C HIS A 96 24.16 -7.08 -9.72
N LYS A 97 23.53 -8.24 -9.47
CA LYS A 97 22.16 -8.34 -8.93
C LYS A 97 21.94 -7.44 -7.71
N ARG A 98 22.93 -7.35 -6.81
CA ARG A 98 22.87 -6.50 -5.61
C ARG A 98 22.56 -5.03 -5.91
N HIS A 99 23.12 -4.47 -6.98
CA HIS A 99 22.92 -3.06 -7.34
C HIS A 99 21.46 -2.79 -7.73
N VAL A 100 20.82 -3.74 -8.40
CA VAL A 100 19.40 -3.66 -8.78
C VAL A 100 18.50 -3.88 -7.57
N THR A 101 18.82 -4.87 -6.71
CA THR A 101 18.03 -5.14 -5.52
C THR A 101 18.08 -4.02 -4.50
N ASP A 102 19.23 -3.34 -4.36
CA ASP A 102 19.38 -2.19 -3.45
C ASP A 102 18.54 -1.00 -3.93
N ALA A 103 18.56 -0.70 -5.23
CA ALA A 103 17.72 0.33 -5.83
C ALA A 103 16.23 0.02 -5.62
N TYR A 104 15.81 -1.22 -5.88
CA TYR A 104 14.43 -1.64 -5.70
C TYR A 104 13.98 -1.59 -4.24
N LYS A 105 14.84 -2.02 -3.30
CA LYS A 105 14.56 -1.98 -1.87
C LYS A 105 14.25 -0.55 -1.43
N ASN A 106 15.11 0.40 -1.79
CA ASN A 106 14.96 1.80 -1.40
C ASN A 106 13.75 2.45 -2.07
N LEU A 107 13.40 2.06 -3.31
CA LEU A 107 12.19 2.52 -4.00
C LEU A 107 10.88 2.00 -3.39
N SER A 108 10.92 0.86 -2.69
CA SER A 108 9.72 0.24 -2.10
C SER A 108 9.30 0.83 -0.74
N GLN A 109 10.23 1.49 -0.04
CA GLN A 109 10.03 2.04 1.30
C GLN A 109 9.19 3.34 1.35
N PRO A 110 9.24 4.24 0.35
CA PRO A 110 8.41 5.43 0.27
C PRO A 110 6.92 5.19 0.07
N PHE A 111 6.50 3.95 -0.19
CA PHE A 111 5.11 3.65 -0.50
C PHE A 111 4.16 4.17 0.59
N ARG A 112 3.09 4.83 0.14
CA ARG A 112 1.98 5.25 0.99
C ARG A 112 0.67 4.96 0.27
N TRP A 113 -0.20 4.19 0.90
CA TRP A 113 -1.58 4.07 0.43
C TRP A 113 -2.35 5.34 0.81
N SER A 114 -2.59 6.20 -0.19
CA SER A 114 -3.18 7.51 0.04
C SER A 114 -4.62 7.42 0.54
N ILE A 115 -5.16 8.50 1.12
CA ILE A 115 -6.56 8.49 1.58
C ILE A 115 -7.54 8.45 0.40
N GLU A 116 -7.16 9.03 -0.73
CA GLU A 116 -7.91 9.03 -1.99
C GLU A 116 -8.04 7.60 -2.51
N HIS A 117 -6.93 6.86 -2.60
CA HIS A 117 -6.93 5.45 -3.01
C HIS A 117 -7.71 4.55 -2.05
N ARG A 118 -7.63 4.81 -0.74
CA ARG A 118 -8.41 4.08 0.27
C ARG A 118 -9.90 4.36 0.10
N SER A 119 -10.27 5.62 -0.07
CA SER A 119 -11.67 6.04 -0.24
C SER A 119 -12.27 5.54 -1.54
N SER A 120 -11.53 5.58 -2.65
CA SER A 120 -11.97 5.02 -3.94
C SER A 120 -12.12 3.50 -3.87
N PHE A 121 -11.21 2.81 -3.19
CA PHE A 121 -11.31 1.37 -3.00
C PHE A 121 -12.53 0.97 -2.16
N VAL A 122 -12.83 1.71 -1.09
CA VAL A 122 -14.05 1.49 -0.29
C VAL A 122 -15.30 1.66 -1.15
N LYS A 123 -15.36 2.70 -1.99
CA LYS A 123 -16.47 2.89 -2.93
C LYS A 123 -16.59 1.70 -3.89
N TYR A 124 -15.47 1.26 -4.46
CA TYR A 124 -15.42 0.10 -5.34
C TYR A 124 -15.97 -1.16 -4.66
N MET A 125 -15.49 -1.51 -3.46
CA MET A 125 -15.93 -2.70 -2.72
C MET A 125 -17.42 -2.64 -2.35
N ARG A 126 -17.93 -1.47 -1.98
CA ARG A 126 -19.37 -1.29 -1.68
C ARG A 126 -20.24 -1.44 -2.92
N ASN A 127 -19.81 -0.93 -4.07
CA ASN A 127 -20.52 -1.10 -5.33
C ASN A 127 -20.56 -2.58 -5.77
N GLU A 128 -19.55 -3.37 -5.37
CA GLU A 128 -19.51 -4.82 -5.57
C GLU A 128 -20.32 -5.60 -4.50
N GLY A 129 -21.02 -4.91 -3.59
CA GLY A 129 -21.88 -5.54 -2.58
C GLY A 129 -21.17 -5.94 -1.27
N HIS A 130 -19.89 -5.63 -1.11
CA HIS A 130 -19.15 -6.01 0.10
C HIS A 130 -19.38 -5.08 1.29
N ASP A 131 -19.45 -5.68 2.47
CA ASP A 131 -19.50 -4.99 3.76
C ASP A 131 -18.12 -4.37 4.08
N THR A 132 -17.87 -3.16 3.58
CA THR A 132 -16.59 -2.45 3.72
C THR A 132 -16.77 -1.10 4.41
N VAL A 133 -15.93 -0.82 5.39
CA VAL A 133 -15.97 0.39 6.22
C VAL A 133 -14.65 1.15 6.12
N LEU A 134 -14.74 2.44 5.78
CA LEU A 134 -13.64 3.37 6.03
C LEU A 134 -13.74 3.81 7.50
N CYS A 135 -12.73 3.49 8.30
CA CYS A 135 -12.71 3.83 9.72
C CYS A 135 -12.74 5.36 9.90
N PRO A 136 -13.53 5.89 10.83
CA PRO A 136 -13.54 7.32 11.12
C PRO A 136 -12.19 7.77 11.66
N THR A 137 -11.86 9.03 11.40
CA THR A 137 -10.79 9.74 12.11
C THR A 137 -11.23 9.84 13.58
N GLY A 138 -10.40 9.33 14.50
CA GLY A 138 -10.57 9.56 15.93
C GLY A 138 -9.94 10.87 16.39
#